data_AF-A0A9E5Q5K5-F1
#
_entry.id   AF-A0A9E5Q5K5-F1
#
_cell.length_a   1.000
_cell.length_b   1.000
_cell.length_c   1.000
_cell.angle_alpha   90.00
_cell.angle_beta   90.00
_cell.angle_gamma   90.00
#
_symmetry.space_group_name_H-M   'P 1'
#
loop_
_entity.id
_entity.type
_entity.pdbx_description
1 polymer ?
#
loop_
_entity_poly.entity_id
_entity_poly.type
_entity_poly.pdbx_seq_one_letter_code
_entity_poly.pdbx_strand_id
1 'polypeptide(L)' 'HFEKDDLYLIGTSEQSGLPYHMNEILDKKELPKKYVAYSTCFRREAGSYGKDVKGIMRVHQFDKLEMLMITTPDES' A
#
# COMPACT_ATOMS: atom_id res chain seq x y z
N HIS A 1 -3.46 -13.52 7.85
CA HIS A 1 -2.56 -14.61 7.43
C HIS A 1 -3.45 -15.78 7.09
N PHE A 2 -3.51 -16.12 5.82
CA PHE A 2 -4.19 -17.30 5.32
C PHE A 2 -3.16 -18.42 5.32
N GLU A 3 -3.05 -19.14 6.44
CA GLU A 3 -1.96 -20.08 6.74
C GLU A 3 -1.79 -21.17 5.68
N LYS A 4 -2.89 -21.61 5.04
CA LYS A 4 -2.85 -22.62 3.98
C LYS A 4 -2.23 -22.09 2.67
N ASP A 5 -2.32 -20.79 2.44
CA ASP A 5 -1.94 -20.14 1.20
C ASP A 5 -0.67 -19.27 1.35
N ASP A 6 -0.17 -19.11 2.59
CA ASP A 6 0.89 -18.16 2.97
C ASP A 6 0.61 -16.71 2.50
N LEU A 7 -0.66 -16.30 2.58
CA LEU A 7 -1.10 -14.98 2.14
C LEU A 7 -1.39 -14.03 3.29
N TYR A 8 -1.18 -12.74 3.03
CA TYR A 8 -1.47 -11.65 3.95
C TYR A 8 -2.40 -10.64 3.28
N LEU A 9 -3.34 -10.08 4.06
CA LEU A 9 -4.10 -8.92 3.61
C LEU A 9 -3.17 -7.70 3.63
N ILE A 10 -3.28 -6.86 2.61
CA ILE A 10 -2.49 -5.65 2.49
C ILE A 10 -2.92 -4.59 3.51
N GLY A 11 -1.95 -3.90 4.12
CA GLY A 11 -2.17 -2.73 4.99
C GLY A 11 -2.22 -1.40 4.23
N THR A 12 -1.93 -1.43 2.93
CA THR A 12 -1.91 -0.31 1.97
C THR A 12 -1.77 -0.89 0.55
N SER A 13 -2.38 -0.24 -0.46
CA SER A 13 -2.17 -0.62 -1.87
C SER A 13 -0.72 -0.51 -2.33
N GLU A 14 0.11 0.28 -1.65
CA GLU A 14 1.56 0.37 -1.86
C GLU A 14 2.25 -1.00 -1.86
N GLN A 15 1.86 -1.90 -0.96
CA GLN A 15 2.46 -3.25 -0.84
C GLN A 15 2.27 -4.10 -2.10
N SER A 16 1.22 -3.82 -2.88
CA SER A 16 0.98 -4.45 -4.19
C SER A 16 1.46 -3.57 -5.35
N GLY A 17 1.37 -2.25 -5.21
CA GLY A 17 1.66 -1.29 -6.28
C GLY A 17 3.15 -1.03 -6.50
N LEU A 18 3.98 -1.00 -5.45
CA LEU A 18 5.44 -0.87 -5.61
C LEU A 18 6.07 -2.08 -6.34
N PRO A 19 5.80 -3.34 -5.96
CA PRO A 19 6.31 -4.49 -6.69
C PRO A 19 5.54 -4.79 -7.98
N TYR A 20 4.63 -3.91 -8.43
CA TYR A 20 3.88 -4.12 -9.68
C TYR A 20 4.81 -4.32 -10.89
N HIS A 21 5.96 -3.64 -10.90
CA HIS A 21 7.01 -3.78 -11.90
C HIS A 21 8.18 -4.67 -11.44
N MET A 22 7.94 -5.57 -10.48
CA MET A 22 8.98 -6.47 -10.01
C MET A 22 9.48 -7.34 -11.18
N ASN A 23 10.80 -7.43 -11.33
CA ASN A 23 11.47 -8.13 -12.42
C ASN A 23 11.33 -7.48 -13.82
N GLU A 24 10.99 -6.20 -13.89
CA GLU A 24 10.98 -5.41 -15.13
C GLU A 24 12.17 -4.43 -15.18
N ILE A 25 12.67 -4.17 -16.39
CA ILE A 25 13.59 -3.06 -16.67
C ILE A 25 12.77 -1.96 -17.34
N LEU A 26 12.60 -0.82 -16.65
CA LEU A 26 11.83 0.31 -17.16
C LEU A 26 12.71 1.20 -18.05
N ASP A 27 12.18 1.63 -19.21
CA ASP A 27 12.84 2.65 -20.02
C ASP A 27 12.69 4.02 -19.34
N LYS A 28 13.80 4.76 -19.23
CA LYS A 28 13.85 6.11 -18.64
C LYS A 28 12.81 7.05 -19.26
N LYS A 29 12.48 6.89 -20.54
CA LYS A 29 11.48 7.72 -21.25
C LYS A 29 10.05 7.51 -20.74
N GLU A 30 9.78 6.40 -20.07
CA GLU A 30 8.46 6.10 -19.49
C GLU A 30 8.29 6.64 -18.08
N LEU A 31 9.36 7.19 -17.49
CA LEU A 31 9.35 7.78 -16.16
C LEU A 31 9.05 9.29 -16.24
N PRO A 32 8.32 9.86 -15.27
CA PRO A 32 7.74 9.18 -14.11
C PRO A 32 6.47 8.41 -14.43
N LYS A 33 6.37 7.16 -13.96
CA LYS A 33 5.09 6.43 -13.95
C LYS A 33 4.31 6.82 -12.69
N LYS A 34 3.07 7.28 -12.87
CA LYS A 34 2.21 7.79 -11.79
C LYS A 34 0.96 6.94 -11.70
N TYR A 35 0.68 6.44 -10.50
CA TYR A 35 -0.46 5.57 -10.23
C TYR A 35 -1.35 6.16 -9.15
N VAL A 36 -2.65 5.89 -9.30
CA VAL A 36 -3.64 6.09 -8.25
C VAL A 36 -4.31 4.73 -8.00
N ALA A 37 -4.25 4.25 -6.76
CA ALA A 37 -4.78 2.95 -6.38
C ALA A 37 -5.79 3.11 -5.25
N TYR A 38 -7.05 2.75 -5.51
CA TYR A 38 -8.08 2.62 -4.48
C TYR A 38 -8.09 1.19 -3.97
N SER A 39 -7.94 0.99 -2.65
CA SER A 39 -8.07 -0.32 -2.03
C SER A 39 -8.56 -0.26 -0.60
N THR A 40 -9.20 -1.35 -0.18
CA THR A 40 -9.43 -1.63 1.24
C THR A 40 -8.12 -2.08 1.89
N CYS A 41 -7.81 -1.49 3.03
CA CYS A 41 -6.57 -1.68 3.79
C CYS A 41 -6.87 -2.35 5.13
N PHE A 42 -6.08 -3.36 5.49
CA PHE A 42 -6.26 -4.15 6.70
C PHE A 42 -5.07 -4.01 7.64
N ARG A 43 -5.31 -3.53 8.87
CA ARG A 43 -4.26 -3.35 9.89
C ARG A 43 -4.68 -3.96 11.22
N ARG A 44 -3.77 -4.70 11.86
CA ARG A 44 -4.01 -5.29 13.19
C ARG A 44 -4.06 -4.26 14.30
N GLU A 45 -3.48 -3.07 14.09
CA GLU A 45 -3.38 -2.00 15.10
C GLU A 45 -2.84 -2.50 16.46
N ALA A 46 -1.95 -3.50 16.42
CA ALA A 46 -1.32 -4.02 17.63
C ALA A 46 -0.49 -2.91 18.30
N GLY A 47 -0.69 -2.72 19.61
CA GLY A 47 -0.02 -1.66 20.38
C GLY A 47 -0.80 -0.34 20.52
N SER A 48 -2.01 -0.23 19.97
CA SER A 48 -2.85 0.98 20.08
C SER A 48 -3.90 0.94 21.21
N TYR A 49 -3.71 0.11 22.24
CA TYR A 49 -4.71 -0.08 23.31
C TYR A 49 -5.09 1.26 23.96
N GLY A 50 -6.39 1.55 23.99
CA GLY A 50 -6.95 2.79 24.57
C GLY A 50 -6.81 4.05 23.72
N LYS A 51 -6.17 4.00 22.55
CA LYS A 51 -6.04 5.15 21.63
C LYS A 51 -7.12 5.13 20.55
N ASP A 52 -7.74 6.29 20.28
CA ASP A 52 -8.67 6.52 19.17
C ASP A 52 -9.81 5.50 19.06
N VAL A 53 -10.31 5.02 20.21
CA VAL A 53 -11.26 3.89 20.29
C VAL A 53 -12.70 4.23 19.88
N LYS A 54 -12.99 5.50 19.58
CA LYS A 54 -14.32 5.95 19.15
C LYS A 54 -14.27 6.46 17.71
N GLY A 55 -15.28 6.09 16.92
CA GLY A 55 -15.42 6.53 15.54
C GLY A 55 -14.57 5.70 14.56
N ILE A 56 -14.19 6.31 13.45
CA ILE A 56 -13.56 5.63 12.30
C ILE A 56 -12.08 6.01 12.10
N MET A 57 -11.50 6.79 13.02
CA MET A 57 -10.13 7.29 12.87
C MET A 57 -9.09 6.17 12.93
N ARG A 58 -9.36 5.11 13.71
CA ARG A 58 -8.49 3.93 13.83
C ARG A 58 -9.34 2.67 13.83
N VAL A 59 -9.33 1.96 12.72
CA VAL A 59 -10.13 0.75 12.49
C VAL A 59 -9.27 -0.30 11.79
N HIS A 60 -9.66 -1.57 11.93
CA HIS A 60 -8.93 -2.67 11.29
C HIS A 60 -9.09 -2.70 9.78
N GLN A 61 -10.17 -2.12 9.26
CA GLN A 61 -10.48 -2.05 7.84
C GLN A 61 -10.86 -0.60 7.49
N PHE A 62 -10.18 -0.03 6.51
CA PHE A 62 -10.50 1.29 5.97
C PHE A 62 -10.15 1.35 4.48
N ASP A 63 -10.78 2.25 3.75
CA ASP A 63 -10.44 2.48 2.36
C ASP A 63 -9.46 3.62 2.21
N LYS A 64 -8.56 3.49 1.22
CA LYS A 64 -7.56 4.51 0.92
C LYS A 64 -7.41 4.66 -0.59
N LEU A 65 -7.31 5.91 -1.02
CA LEU A 65 -6.83 6.29 -2.35
C LEU A 65 -5.35 6.62 -2.22
N GLU A 66 -4.48 5.78 -2.78
CA GLU A 66 -3.03 5.93 -2.69
C GLU A 66 -2.46 6.48 -3.99
N MET A 67 -1.45 7.36 -3.86
CA MET A 67 -0.63 7.79 -4.98
C MET A 67 0.73 7.10 -4.90
N LEU A 68 1.17 6.51 -6.01
CA LEU A 68 2.49 5.89 -6.15
C LEU A 68 3.19 6.50 -7.35
N MET A 69 4.48 6.79 -7.22
CA MET A 69 5.30 7.28 -8.31
C MET A 69 6.60 6.49 -8.38
N ILE A 70 6.93 6.02 -9.58
CA ILE A 70 8.26 5.50 -9.89
C ILE A 70 8.92 6.54 -10.77
N THR A 71 10.06 7.05 -10.31
CA THR A 71 10.76 8.17 -10.94
C THR A 71 12.27 7.88 -11.02
N THR A 72 13.00 8.76 -11.69
CA THR A 72 14.46 8.70 -11.72
C THR A 72 15.05 9.17 -10.38
N PRO A 73 16.24 8.69 -9.96
CA PRO A 73 16.83 9.09 -8.68
C PRO A 73 17.01 10.60 -8.52
N ASP A 74 17.27 11.32 -9.62
CA ASP A 74 17.47 12.77 -9.63
C ASP A 74 16.17 13.57 -9.45
N GLU A 75 15.01 12.92 -9.63
CA GLU A 75 13.68 13.52 -9.58
C GLU A 75 12.81 12.93 -8.45
N SER A 76 13.43 12.28 -7.46
CA SER A 76 12.78 11.70 -6.28
C SER A 76 12.71 12.65 -5.09
#